data_AF-A0A4V6NK48-F1
#
_entry.id   AF-A0A4V6NK48-F1
#
_cell.length_a   1.000
_cell.length_b   1.000
_cell.length_c   1.000
_cell.angle_alpha   90.00
_cell.angle_beta   90.00
_cell.angle_gamma   90.00
#
_symmetry.space_group_name_H-M   'P 1'
#
loop_
_entity.id
_entity.type
_entity.pdbx_description
1 polymer ?
#
loop_
_entity_poly.entity_id
_entity_poly.type
_entity_poly.pdbx_seq_one_letter_code
_entity_poly.pdbx_strand_id
1 'polypeptide(L)'
;MFKNRSFVAGLGVGIIAGAILLQLMQIGDESQRKLSDGFNDGEPKLYTQAQLDEKLAEERAKASQNAMETANPEAEKPEESPAVKAPEPPADSSKNDDKKEAAAEKPAEEVVKRQLRITGGMNLTDTAELLAGQKLISDKAAFIKAMKNKPVRAGYFIFEGNPTVTDIIRILTSKPLTKSEFEQKMKG
;
A
#
# COMPACT_ATOMS: atom_id res chain seq x y z
N MET A 1 9.31 59.70 5.62
CA MET A 1 8.74 59.91 4.26
C MET A 1 8.04 58.67 3.66
N PHE A 2 7.80 57.58 4.40
CA PHE A 2 7.06 56.43 3.86
C PHE A 2 5.56 56.55 4.18
N LYS A 3 4.77 56.96 3.20
CA LYS A 3 3.32 57.17 3.36
C LYS A 3 2.52 55.86 3.35
N ASN A 4 3.12 54.75 2.89
CA ASN A 4 2.44 53.46 2.73
C ASN A 4 3.05 52.40 3.67
N ARG A 5 2.69 52.47 4.96
CA ARG A 5 3.17 51.49 5.97
C ARG A 5 2.77 50.06 5.63
N SER A 6 1.59 49.87 5.04
CA SER A 6 1.10 48.56 4.60
C SER A 6 1.98 47.94 3.50
N PHE A 7 2.58 48.74 2.62
CA PHE A 7 3.51 48.25 1.61
C PHE A 7 4.81 47.76 2.25
N VAL A 8 5.37 48.52 3.20
CA VAL A 8 6.59 48.13 3.91
C VAL A 8 6.36 46.92 4.82
N ALA A 9 5.19 46.85 5.46
CA ALA A 9 4.77 45.68 6.23
C ALA A 9 4.61 44.44 5.34
N GLY A 10 3.96 44.58 4.18
CA GLY A 10 3.82 43.49 3.21
C GLY A 10 5.17 43.03 2.63
N LEU A 11 6.08 43.96 2.33
CA LEU A 11 7.44 43.66 1.90
C LEU A 11 8.21 42.87 2.99
N GLY A 12 8.12 43.31 4.25
CA GLY A 12 8.78 42.62 5.37
C GLY A 12 8.22 41.21 5.59
N VAL A 13 6.89 41.06 5.61
CA VAL A 13 6.24 39.75 5.74
C VAL A 13 6.58 38.84 4.55
N GLY A 14 6.60 39.37 3.33
CA GLY A 14 6.98 38.63 2.13
C GLY A 14 8.43 38.14 2.16
N ILE A 15 9.37 38.96 2.62
CA ILE A 15 10.79 38.57 2.77
C ILE A 15 10.94 37.48 3.84
N ILE A 16 10.26 37.61 4.98
CA ILE A 16 10.29 36.59 6.05
C ILE A 16 9.71 35.27 5.55
N ALA A 17 8.54 35.31 4.91
CA ALA A 17 7.91 34.13 4.32
C ALA A 17 8.81 33.48 3.24
N GLY A 18 9.44 34.29 2.39
CA GLY A 18 10.38 33.82 1.38
C GLY A 18 11.62 33.14 1.98
N ALA A 19 12.18 33.69 3.06
CA ALA A 19 13.32 33.10 3.76
C ALA A 19 12.97 31.75 4.39
N ILE A 20 11.77 31.62 4.99
CA ILE A 20 11.30 30.36 5.57
C ILE A 20 11.15 29.29 4.48
N LEU A 21 10.58 29.64 3.32
CA LEU A 21 10.47 28.72 2.19
C LEU A 21 11.84 28.29 1.65
N LEU A 22 12.81 29.21 1.59
CA LEU A 22 14.18 28.90 1.18
C LEU A 22 14.86 27.94 2.15
N GLN A 23 14.65 28.11 3.46
CA GLN A 23 15.15 27.21 4.50
C GLN A 23 14.56 25.80 4.36
N LEU A 24 13.25 25.69 4.08
CA LEU A 24 12.60 24.39 3.84
C LEU A 24 13.17 23.68 2.61
N MET A 25 13.48 24.43 1.55
CA MET A 25 14.15 23.89 0.37
C MET A 25 15.54 23.33 0.71
N GLN A 26 16.37 24.07 1.46
CA GLN A 26 17.71 23.61 1.85
C GLN A 26 17.66 22.34 2.70
N ILE A 27 16.71 22.25 3.65
CA ILE A 27 16.49 21.03 4.46
C ILE A 27 16.05 19.84 3.57
N GLY A 28 15.22 20.11 2.56
CA GLY A 28 14.81 19.13 1.56
C GLY A 28 15.98 18.61 0.72
N ASP A 29 16.85 19.50 0.24
CA ASP A 29 18.06 19.15 -0.51
C ASP A 29 19.04 18.33 0.34
N GLU A 30 19.27 18.69 1.61
CA GLU A 30 20.09 17.89 2.52
C GLU A 30 19.49 16.51 2.77
N SER A 31 18.17 16.40 2.89
CA SER A 31 17.48 15.13 3.07
C SER A 31 17.59 14.24 1.83
N GLN A 32 17.44 14.83 0.64
CA GLN A 32 17.64 14.14 -0.64
C GLN A 32 19.10 13.69 -0.81
N ARG A 33 20.07 14.55 -0.47
CA ARG A 33 21.50 14.23 -0.51
C ARG A 33 21.87 13.10 0.44
N LYS A 34 21.38 13.12 1.68
CA LYS A 34 21.58 12.02 2.65
C LYS A 34 20.93 10.72 2.20
N LEU A 35 19.76 10.78 1.56
CA LEU A 35 19.15 9.61 0.96
C LEU A 35 19.99 9.09 -0.21
N SER A 36 20.42 9.97 -1.13
CA SER A 36 21.24 9.57 -2.28
C SER A 36 22.60 9.04 -1.88
N ASP A 37 23.24 9.60 -0.85
CA ASP A 37 24.49 9.07 -0.30
C ASP A 37 24.27 7.72 0.38
N GLY A 38 23.17 7.55 1.13
CA GLY A 38 22.78 6.25 1.69
C GLY A 38 22.44 5.16 0.65
N PHE A 39 22.20 5.54 -0.61
CA PHE A 39 22.08 4.60 -1.73
C PHE A 39 23.40 4.40 -2.50
N ASN A 40 24.37 5.30 -2.36
CA ASN A 40 25.68 5.25 -3.03
C ASN A 40 26.80 4.65 -2.15
N ASP A 41 26.66 4.65 -0.83
CA ASP A 41 27.45 3.82 0.09
C ASP A 41 27.02 2.35 -0.07
N GLY A 42 27.42 1.77 -1.19
CA GLY A 42 27.40 0.33 -1.40
C GLY A 42 28.19 -0.33 -0.27
N GLU A 43 27.49 -1.01 0.63
CA GLU A 43 27.13 -2.42 0.45
C GLU A 43 25.85 -2.68 1.27
N PRO A 44 24.86 -3.44 0.77
CA PRO A 44 23.90 -4.03 1.69
C PRO A 44 24.73 -4.81 2.71
N LYS A 45 24.59 -4.49 3.99
CA LYS A 45 25.21 -5.26 5.08
C LYS A 45 24.55 -6.65 5.07
N LEU A 46 25.04 -7.51 4.18
CA LEU A 46 24.62 -8.88 4.03
C LEU A 46 25.20 -9.61 5.24
N TYR A 47 24.41 -9.65 6.31
CA TYR A 47 24.72 -10.52 7.44
C TYR A 47 24.81 -11.94 6.89
N THR A 48 25.97 -12.55 7.07
CA THR A 48 26.18 -13.94 6.69
C THR A 48 25.30 -14.82 7.57
N GLN A 49 24.86 -15.97 7.07
CA GLN A 49 23.99 -16.91 7.81
C GLN A 49 24.52 -17.20 9.23
N ALA A 50 25.85 -17.28 9.39
CA ALA A 50 26.51 -17.46 10.68
C ALA A 50 26.27 -16.32 11.69
N GLN A 51 26.23 -15.06 11.23
CA GLN A 51 25.95 -13.92 12.11
C GLN A 51 24.46 -13.80 12.48
N LEU A 52 23.56 -14.28 11.62
CA LEU A 52 22.14 -14.40 11.98
C LEU A 52 21.94 -15.51 13.02
N ASP A 53 22.59 -16.66 12.84
CA ASP A 53 22.47 -17.80 13.75
C ASP A 53 22.98 -17.45 15.16
N GLU A 54 24.12 -16.77 15.26
CA GLU A 54 24.68 -16.32 16.54
C GLU A 54 23.72 -15.36 17.27
N LYS A 55 23.17 -14.36 16.56
CA LYS A 55 22.18 -13.45 17.15
C LYS A 55 20.88 -14.14 17.55
N LEU A 56 20.42 -15.10 16.74
CA LEU A 56 19.19 -15.85 17.00
C LEU A 56 19.38 -16.80 18.19
N ALA A 57 20.55 -17.43 18.32
CA ALA A 57 20.92 -18.25 19.47
C ALA A 57 21.00 -17.42 20.76
N GLU A 58 21.58 -16.22 20.69
CA GLU A 58 21.67 -15.30 21.83
C GLU A 58 20.28 -14.80 22.28
N GLU A 59 19.40 -14.50 21.33
CA GLU A 59 18.01 -14.11 21.62
C GLU A 59 17.20 -15.29 22.19
N ARG A 60 17.40 -16.50 21.66
CA ARG A 60 16.74 -17.72 22.15
C ARG A 60 17.20 -18.12 23.55
N ALA A 61 18.48 -17.91 23.88
CA ALA A 61 19.01 -18.14 25.22
C ALA A 61 18.39 -17.16 26.24
N LYS A 62 18.24 -15.88 25.86
CA LYS A 62 17.56 -14.86 26.67
C LYS A 62 16.06 -15.12 26.81
N ALA A 63 15.40 -15.61 25.76
CA ALA A 63 13.99 -16.02 25.81
C ALA A 63 13.77 -17.25 26.68
N SER A 64 14.72 -18.20 26.68
CA SER A 64 14.64 -19.43 27.49
C SER A 64 14.87 -19.15 28.97
N GLN A 65 15.71 -18.16 29.31
CA GLN A 65 15.84 -17.69 30.70
C GLN A 65 14.55 -17.02 31.20
N ASN A 66 13.82 -16.30 30.35
CA ASN A 66 12.52 -15.72 30.71
C ASN A 66 11.37 -16.75 30.75
N ALA A 67 11.48 -17.87 30.03
CA ALA A 67 10.43 -18.91 29.98
C ALA A 67 10.43 -19.86 31.20
N MET A 68 11.44 -19.81 32.06
CA MET A 68 11.52 -20.68 33.25
C MET A 68 10.70 -20.13 34.44
N GLU A 69 10.17 -18.91 34.36
CA GLU A 69 9.32 -18.30 35.40
C GLU A 69 7.81 -18.46 35.14
N THR A 70 7.39 -19.22 34.11
CA THR A 70 5.95 -19.45 33.86
C THR A 70 5.68 -20.84 33.32
N ALA A 71 6.07 -21.87 34.07
CA ALA A 71 5.64 -23.24 33.85
C ALA A 71 4.58 -23.60 34.91
N ASN A 72 3.30 -23.44 34.58
CA ASN A 72 2.24 -24.25 35.19
C ASN A 72 1.60 -25.09 34.07
N PRO A 73 1.68 -26.44 34.12
CA PRO A 73 1.19 -27.31 33.07
C PRO A 73 -0.22 -27.80 33.41
N GLU A 74 -1.18 -27.56 32.52
CA GLU A 74 -2.40 -28.37 32.52
C GLU A 74 -2.74 -28.76 31.08
N ALA A 75 -2.69 -30.07 30.84
CA ALA A 75 -3.26 -30.76 29.70
C ALA A 75 -4.76 -30.41 29.60
N GLU A 76 -5.38 -30.40 28.42
CA GLU A 76 -6.08 -31.58 27.96
C GLU A 76 -6.39 -31.57 26.45
N LYS A 77 -6.58 -32.78 25.96
CA LYS A 77 -6.77 -33.25 24.57
C LYS A 77 -8.14 -32.85 23.98
N PRO A 78 -8.34 -33.09 22.67
CA PRO A 78 -9.50 -32.64 21.90
C PRO A 78 -10.70 -33.59 21.98
N GLU A 79 -11.91 -33.02 22.07
CA GLU A 79 -13.21 -33.69 21.86
C GLU A 79 -14.04 -32.79 20.90
N GLU A 80 -14.31 -33.21 19.68
CA GLU A 80 -15.46 -34.02 19.22
C GLU A 80 -16.76 -33.20 19.01
N SER A 81 -17.23 -33.15 17.76
CA SER A 81 -18.56 -32.65 17.35
C SER A 81 -19.65 -33.63 17.81
N PRO A 82 -20.93 -33.22 17.95
CA PRO A 82 -21.87 -33.38 16.82
C PRO A 82 -23.09 -32.42 16.78
N ALA A 83 -23.85 -32.54 15.69
CA ALA A 83 -25.27 -32.19 15.46
C ALA A 83 -25.60 -30.74 15.02
N VAL A 84 -25.82 -30.48 13.72
CA VAL A 84 -27.07 -30.69 12.94
C VAL A 84 -28.20 -29.72 13.29
N LYS A 85 -28.49 -28.78 12.37
CA LYS A 85 -29.85 -28.41 11.93
C LYS A 85 -29.82 -27.46 10.72
N ALA A 86 -30.05 -28.02 9.53
CA ALA A 86 -30.78 -27.33 8.48
C ALA A 86 -32.29 -27.48 8.75
N PRO A 87 -33.11 -26.50 8.37
CA PRO A 87 -34.06 -26.80 7.31
C PRO A 87 -34.19 -25.69 6.25
N GLU A 88 -34.75 -26.14 5.15
CA GLU A 88 -34.94 -25.63 3.79
C GLU A 88 -35.78 -24.34 3.59
N PRO A 89 -35.80 -23.80 2.35
CA PRO A 89 -36.26 -22.45 2.00
C PRO A 89 -37.76 -22.39 1.65
N PRO A 90 -38.37 -21.18 1.58
CA PRO A 90 -39.65 -21.00 0.93
C PRO A 90 -39.47 -20.61 -0.56
N ALA A 91 -39.86 -21.50 -1.47
CA ALA A 91 -40.58 -21.14 -2.70
C ALA A 91 -42.07 -20.97 -2.31
N ASP A 92 -42.98 -20.23 -2.93
CA ASP A 92 -43.21 -19.78 -4.31
C ASP A 92 -44.37 -18.76 -4.13
N SER A 93 -44.51 -17.61 -4.80
CA SER A 93 -45.30 -17.50 -6.03
C SER A 93 -45.60 -16.02 -6.29
N SER A 94 -45.28 -15.53 -7.48
CA SER A 94 -46.23 -14.78 -8.33
C SER A 94 -45.59 -14.52 -9.70
N LYS A 95 -46.12 -15.24 -10.69
CA LYS A 95 -45.95 -15.06 -12.13
C LYS A 95 -46.71 -13.83 -12.64
N ASN A 96 -46.10 -13.09 -13.58
CA ASN A 96 -46.55 -12.91 -14.97
C ASN A 96 -45.55 -11.94 -15.63
N ASP A 97 -44.76 -12.41 -16.58
CA ASP A 97 -44.99 -12.29 -18.02
C ASP A 97 -44.96 -10.82 -18.49
N ASP A 98 -43.84 -10.39 -19.09
CA ASP A 98 -43.71 -10.34 -20.54
C ASP A 98 -42.30 -9.89 -20.97
N LYS A 99 -41.93 -10.27 -22.20
CA LYS A 99 -40.92 -9.64 -23.07
C LYS A 99 -39.45 -10.12 -23.03
N LYS A 100 -39.22 -11.11 -23.91
CA LYS A 100 -38.36 -11.00 -25.11
C LYS A 100 -36.87 -10.69 -24.89
N GLU A 101 -36.08 -11.74 -25.06
CA GLU A 101 -34.94 -11.78 -25.99
C GLU A 101 -34.00 -10.56 -25.97
N ALA A 102 -32.97 -10.65 -25.15
CA ALA A 102 -31.65 -10.14 -25.51
C ALA A 102 -30.64 -10.97 -24.70
N ALA A 103 -29.79 -11.70 -25.43
CA ALA A 103 -28.53 -12.16 -24.91
C ALA A 103 -27.86 -10.97 -24.22
N ALA A 104 -27.68 -11.07 -22.89
CA ALA A 104 -26.87 -10.13 -22.16
C ALA A 104 -25.43 -10.32 -22.64
N GLU A 105 -25.09 -9.58 -23.69
CA GLU A 105 -23.74 -9.20 -24.02
C GLU A 105 -23.06 -8.81 -22.70
N LYS A 106 -22.03 -9.59 -22.35
CA LYS A 106 -20.97 -9.08 -21.48
C LYS A 106 -20.70 -7.65 -21.92
N PRO A 107 -20.86 -6.64 -21.06
CA PRO A 107 -20.39 -5.31 -21.40
C PRO A 107 -18.93 -5.48 -21.77
N ALA A 108 -18.60 -5.14 -23.02
CA ALA A 108 -17.23 -5.00 -23.44
C ALA A 108 -16.57 -4.11 -22.38
N GLU A 109 -15.71 -4.71 -21.56
CA GLU A 109 -14.87 -3.98 -20.62
C GLU A 109 -14.07 -3.02 -21.48
N GLU A 110 -14.49 -1.75 -21.51
CA GLU A 110 -13.63 -0.68 -21.94
C GLU A 110 -12.35 -0.86 -21.14
N VAL A 111 -11.28 -1.19 -21.87
CA VAL A 111 -9.95 -1.40 -21.31
C VAL A 111 -9.44 -0.02 -20.91
N VAL A 112 -10.00 0.54 -19.85
CA VAL A 112 -9.58 1.82 -19.29
C VAL A 112 -8.20 1.58 -18.71
N LYS A 113 -7.17 1.96 -19.46
CA LYS A 113 -5.79 1.96 -19.00
C LYS A 113 -5.68 3.02 -17.90
N ARG A 114 -5.56 2.59 -16.64
CA ARG A 114 -5.40 3.49 -15.49
C ARG A 114 -3.94 3.54 -15.07
N GLN A 115 -3.43 4.76 -15.02
CA GLN A 115 -2.07 5.06 -14.57
C GLN A 115 -2.00 5.20 -13.05
N LEU A 116 -1.01 4.57 -12.45
CA LEU A 116 -0.71 4.69 -11.03
C LEU A 116 0.78 4.93 -10.82
N ARG A 117 1.12 5.97 -10.07
CA ARG A 117 2.49 6.23 -9.62
C ARG A 117 2.52 6.15 -8.10
N ILE A 118 3.35 5.26 -7.58
CA ILE A 118 3.62 5.13 -6.15
C ILE A 118 5.03 5.66 -5.89
N THR A 119 5.16 6.73 -5.10
CA THR A 119 6.45 7.32 -4.76
C THR A 119 7.09 6.64 -3.56
N GLY A 120 8.43 6.67 -3.47
CA GLY A 120 9.14 6.22 -2.28
C GLY A 120 8.71 7.04 -1.05
N GLY A 121 8.46 6.36 0.07
CA GLY A 121 7.96 6.99 1.31
C GLY A 121 6.43 7.07 1.43
N MET A 122 5.68 6.68 0.39
CA MET A 122 4.22 6.59 0.43
C MET A 122 3.80 5.37 1.25
N ASN A 123 2.86 5.56 2.19
CA ASN A 123 2.43 4.48 3.07
C ASN A 123 1.29 3.67 2.44
N LEU A 124 0.93 2.57 3.10
CA LEU A 124 -0.05 1.63 2.56
C LEU A 124 -1.47 2.23 2.49
N THR A 125 -1.77 3.15 3.40
CA THR A 125 -3.02 3.90 3.43
C THR A 125 -3.12 4.84 2.24
N ASP A 126 -2.09 5.65 1.99
CA ASP A 126 -2.01 6.58 0.85
C ASP A 126 -2.14 5.82 -0.48
N THR A 127 -1.52 4.65 -0.57
CA THR A 127 -1.61 3.78 -1.76
C THR A 127 -3.04 3.29 -1.98
N ALA A 128 -3.74 2.90 -0.91
CA ALA A 128 -5.15 2.50 -0.97
C ALA A 128 -6.05 3.66 -1.41
N GLU A 129 -5.76 4.88 -0.97
CA GLU A 129 -6.50 6.07 -1.40
C GLU A 129 -6.32 6.36 -2.89
N LEU A 130 -5.08 6.23 -3.38
CA LEU A 130 -4.75 6.44 -4.80
C LEU A 130 -5.46 5.42 -5.69
N LEU A 131 -5.47 4.16 -5.26
CA LEU A 131 -6.21 3.08 -5.94
C LEU A 131 -7.73 3.33 -5.93
N ALA A 132 -8.29 3.78 -4.82
CA ALA A 132 -9.71 4.08 -4.70
C ALA A 132 -10.10 5.31 -5.55
N GLY A 133 -9.26 6.35 -5.60
CA GLY A 133 -9.45 7.52 -6.45
C GLY A 133 -9.45 7.17 -7.94
N GLN A 134 -8.64 6.18 -8.33
CA GLN A 134 -8.64 5.60 -9.68
C GLN A 134 -9.73 4.54 -9.86
N LYS A 135 -10.66 4.35 -8.91
CA LYS A 135 -11.72 3.30 -8.94
C LYS A 135 -11.18 1.88 -9.17
N LEU A 136 -9.92 1.61 -8.84
CA LEU A 136 -9.28 0.29 -8.99
C LEU A 136 -9.68 -0.65 -7.84
N ILE A 137 -9.95 -0.07 -6.67
CA ILE A 137 -10.50 -0.81 -5.53
C ILE A 137 -11.77 -0.12 -5.05
N SER A 138 -12.76 -0.92 -4.63
CA SER A 138 -13.99 -0.42 -4.00
C SER A 138 -13.84 -0.28 -2.48
N ASP A 139 -13.00 -1.13 -1.87
CA ASP A 139 -12.82 -1.19 -0.43
C ASP A 139 -11.33 -0.99 -0.06
N LYS A 140 -11.04 0.16 0.53
CA LYS A 140 -9.72 0.53 1.06
C LYS A 140 -9.30 -0.40 2.21
N ALA A 141 -10.22 -0.74 3.12
CA ALA A 141 -9.92 -1.53 4.31
C ALA A 141 -9.60 -2.98 3.95
N ALA A 142 -10.34 -3.56 3.00
CA ALA A 142 -10.05 -4.90 2.48
C ALA A 142 -8.65 -4.98 1.84
N PHE A 143 -8.27 -3.96 1.08
CA PHE A 143 -6.93 -3.87 0.48
C PHE A 143 -5.82 -3.77 1.55
N ILE A 144 -6.01 -2.93 2.57
CA ILE A 144 -5.05 -2.77 3.67
C ILE A 144 -4.86 -4.08 4.44
N LYS A 145 -5.95 -4.79 4.71
CA LYS A 145 -5.90 -6.09 5.37
C LYS A 145 -5.15 -7.14 4.55
N ALA A 146 -5.36 -7.14 3.23
CA ALA A 146 -4.71 -8.09 2.32
C ALA A 146 -3.21 -7.84 2.13
N MET A 147 -2.74 -6.61 2.39
CA MET A 147 -1.34 -6.20 2.25
C MET A 147 -0.57 -6.11 3.57
N LYS A 148 -1.18 -6.46 4.71
CA LYS A 148 -0.56 -6.35 6.05
C LYS A 148 0.83 -7.00 6.17
N ASN A 149 1.10 -8.05 5.38
CA ASN A 149 2.36 -8.80 5.40
C ASN A 149 3.22 -8.61 4.14
N LYS A 150 2.88 -7.67 3.25
CA LYS A 150 3.56 -7.49 1.96
C LYS A 150 3.97 -6.03 1.75
N PRO A 151 5.24 -5.74 1.41
CA PRO A 151 5.65 -4.39 1.11
C PRO A 151 5.12 -3.96 -0.26
N VAL A 152 4.55 -2.76 -0.33
CA VAL A 152 4.23 -2.07 -1.60
C VAL A 152 5.54 -1.62 -2.23
N ARG A 153 5.78 -1.93 -3.50
CA ARG A 153 6.95 -1.39 -4.22
C ARG A 153 6.64 -0.03 -4.80
N ALA A 154 7.56 0.91 -4.62
CA ALA A 154 7.48 2.23 -5.26
C ALA A 154 7.84 2.12 -6.75
N GLY A 155 7.08 2.81 -7.61
CA GLY A 155 7.30 2.83 -9.04
C GLY A 155 6.05 3.13 -9.86
N TYR A 156 6.12 2.84 -11.15
CA TYR A 156 5.03 3.06 -12.11
C TYR A 156 4.27 1.76 -12.35
N PHE A 157 2.95 1.85 -12.32
CA PHE A 157 2.05 0.73 -12.57
C PHE A 157 0.96 1.15 -13.57
N ILE A 158 0.64 0.24 -14.48
CA ILE A 158 -0.45 0.39 -15.44
C ILE A 158 -1.42 -0.73 -15.17
N PHE A 159 -2.67 -0.36 -14.96
CA PHE A 159 -3.77 -1.30 -14.79
C PHE A 159 -4.65 -1.23 -16.03
N GLU A 160 -4.94 -2.38 -16.63
CA GLU A 160 -5.79 -2.48 -17.80
C GLU A 160 -7.15 -3.04 -17.34
N GLY A 161 -8.23 -2.28 -17.57
CA GLY A 161 -9.59 -2.69 -17.21
C GLY A 161 -9.90 -2.61 -15.70
N ASN A 162 -10.58 -3.63 -15.18
CA ASN A 162 -10.94 -3.78 -13.76
C ASN A 162 -10.22 -4.99 -13.14
N PRO A 163 -8.92 -4.90 -12.85
CA PRO A 163 -8.19 -5.99 -12.20
C PRO A 163 -8.78 -6.29 -10.82
N THR A 164 -8.74 -7.56 -10.42
CA THR A 164 -9.21 -7.94 -9.08
C THR A 164 -8.27 -7.39 -8.01
N VAL A 165 -8.75 -7.26 -6.77
CA VAL A 165 -7.93 -6.81 -5.63
C VAL A 165 -6.66 -7.67 -5.48
N THR A 166 -6.75 -8.97 -5.76
CA THR A 166 -5.62 -9.90 -5.75
C THR A 166 -4.60 -9.61 -6.85
N ASP A 167 -5.07 -9.27 -8.05
CA ASP A 167 -4.20 -8.90 -9.18
C ASP A 167 -3.50 -7.57 -8.93
N ILE A 168 -4.21 -6.60 -8.35
CA ILE A 168 -3.63 -5.32 -7.93
C ILE A 168 -2.50 -5.56 -6.93
N ILE A 169 -2.73 -6.40 -5.91
CA ILE A 169 -1.69 -6.76 -4.93
C ILE A 169 -0.49 -7.42 -5.61
N ARG A 170 -0.72 -8.34 -6.55
CA ARG A 170 0.35 -9.01 -7.31
C ARG A 170 1.15 -7.99 -8.11
N ILE A 171 0.48 -7.07 -8.81
CA ILE A 171 1.12 -6.03 -9.61
C ILE A 171 1.97 -5.11 -8.69
N LEU A 172 1.41 -4.64 -7.57
CA LEU A 172 2.08 -3.72 -6.64
C LEU A 172 3.24 -4.34 -5.85
N THR A 173 3.25 -5.66 -5.70
CA THR A 173 4.35 -6.40 -5.04
C THR A 173 5.40 -6.91 -6.03
N SER A 174 5.09 -6.88 -7.33
CA SER A 174 6.00 -7.26 -8.42
C SER A 174 6.98 -6.15 -8.78
N LYS A 175 7.83 -6.42 -9.78
CA LYS A 175 8.82 -5.45 -10.26
C LYS A 175 8.09 -4.26 -10.90
N PRO A 176 8.27 -3.03 -10.38
CA PRO A 176 7.64 -1.85 -10.96
C PRO A 176 8.16 -1.57 -12.37
N LEU A 177 7.34 -0.93 -13.21
CA LEU A 177 7.78 -0.46 -14.52
C LEU A 177 8.76 0.70 -14.35
N THR A 178 9.77 0.74 -15.21
CA THR A 178 10.61 1.93 -15.34
C THR A 178 9.81 3.07 -15.98
N LYS A 179 10.21 4.32 -15.74
CA LYS A 179 9.56 5.51 -16.32
C LYS A 179 9.43 5.40 -17.85
N SER A 180 10.46 4.89 -18.51
CA SER A 180 10.51 4.70 -19.96
C SER A 180 9.52 3.64 -20.46
N GLU A 181 9.40 2.49 -19.78
CA GLU A 181 8.45 1.43 -20.14
C GLU A 181 6.99 1.89 -19.90
N PHE A 182 6.76 2.68 -18.85
CA PHE A 182 5.47 3.28 -18.56
C PHE A 182 5.04 4.26 -19.67
N GLU A 183 5.93 5.15 -20.09
CA GLU A 183 5.66 6.10 -21.18
C GLU A 183 5.46 5.40 -22.53
N GLN A 184 6.14 4.27 -22.76
CA GLN A 184 6.03 3.50 -24.00
C GLN A 184 4.68 2.75 -24.10
N LYS A 185 4.22 2.14 -23.01
CA LYS A 185 2.89 1.49 -22.94
C LYS A 185 1.70 2.47 -23.01
N MET A 186 1.94 3.75 -22.74
CA MET A 186 0.94 4.82 -22.85
C MET A 186 0.81 5.40 -24.26
N LYS A 187 1.84 5.24 -25.12
CA LYS A 187 1.82 5.71 -26.51
C LYS A 187 1.28 4.69 -27.52
N GLY A 188 1.09 3.44 -27.11
CA GLY A 188 0.52 2.36 -27.92
C GLY A 188 -0.90 2.02 -27.50
#